data_AF-A0A3L8SQG0-F1
#
_entry.id   AF-A0A3L8SQG0-F1
#
_cell.length_a   1.000
_cell.length_b   1.000
_cell.length_c   1.000
_cell.angle_alpha   90.00
_cell.angle_beta   90.00
_cell.angle_gamma   90.00
#
_symmetry.space_group_name_H-M   'P 1'
#
loop_
_entity.id
_entity.type
_entity.pdbx_description
1 polymer ?
#
loop_
_entity_poly.entity_id
_entity_poly.type
_entity_poly.pdbx_seq_one_letter_code
_entity_poly.pdbx_strand_id
1 'polypeptide(L)'
;MLTYLWRRGFLFSETLPEQQRISEKTCEGRNIRYRTCSNVDCPPEAGDFRAQQCSAHNDVKYQGQLYEWLPVSNDPDNPCSLKCQARGAALVVELAPKVLDGTRCYTESLDMCISGLCQVRKEALPQPLSS
;
A
#
# COMPACT_ATOMS: atom_id res chain seq x y z
N MET A 1 -60.89 33.73 -19.69
CA MET A 1 -61.76 34.24 -18.61
C MET A 1 -61.58 33.35 -17.40
N LEU A 2 -61.35 33.99 -16.26
CA LEU A 2 -60.91 33.43 -14.99
C LEU A 2 -61.92 32.46 -14.37
N THR A 3 -61.48 31.29 -13.93
CA THR A 3 -61.82 30.76 -12.60
C THR A 3 -60.70 29.83 -12.14
N TYR A 4 -59.78 30.40 -11.37
CA TYR A 4 -58.99 29.66 -10.40
C TYR A 4 -59.95 29.05 -9.37
N LEU A 5 -60.08 27.73 -9.33
CA LEU A 5 -60.78 27.02 -8.25
C LEU A 5 -59.77 26.21 -7.45
N TRP A 6 -59.27 26.85 -6.38
CA TRP A 6 -58.53 26.23 -5.29
C TRP A 6 -59.41 25.18 -4.61
N ARG A 7 -59.16 23.89 -4.87
CA ARG A 7 -59.67 22.81 -4.01
C ARG A 7 -58.57 22.34 -3.06
N ARG A 8 -58.75 22.75 -1.80
CA ARG A 8 -58.42 22.03 -0.56
C ARG A 8 -57.38 20.91 -0.69
N GLY A 9 -56.13 21.31 -0.45
CA GLY A 9 -55.23 20.62 0.46
C GLY A 9 -54.97 19.14 0.20
N PHE A 10 -54.11 18.84 -0.77
CA PHE A 10 -53.17 17.72 -0.70
C PHE A 10 -52.03 18.06 -1.67
N LEU A 11 -50.86 18.43 -1.13
CA LEU A 11 -49.60 18.38 -1.88
C LEU A 11 -49.25 16.89 -2.01
N PHE A 12 -49.59 16.26 -3.12
CA PHE A 12 -48.88 15.06 -3.55
C PHE A 12 -47.86 15.54 -4.57
N SER A 13 -46.66 15.89 -4.07
CA SER A 13 -45.47 15.88 -4.90
C SER A 13 -45.28 14.45 -5.38
N GLU A 14 -45.49 14.20 -6.67
CA GLU A 14 -44.96 13.01 -7.35
C GLU A 14 -43.43 13.13 -7.37
N THR A 15 -42.81 12.88 -6.22
CA THR A 15 -41.42 12.48 -6.16
C THR A 15 -41.39 11.03 -6.62
N LEU A 16 -40.88 10.82 -7.84
CA LEU A 16 -40.45 9.50 -8.34
C LEU A 16 -39.71 8.78 -7.20
N PRO A 17 -39.97 7.47 -6.96
CA PRO A 17 -39.22 6.73 -5.97
C PRO A 17 -37.77 6.68 -6.44
N GLU A 18 -36.89 7.43 -5.77
CA GLU A 18 -35.45 7.27 -5.87
C GLU A 18 -35.18 5.78 -5.65
N GLN A 19 -34.74 5.14 -6.73
CA GLN A 19 -34.29 3.76 -6.81
C GLN A 19 -33.91 3.21 -5.43
N GLN A 20 -34.72 2.28 -4.94
CA GLN A 20 -34.55 1.61 -3.65
C GLN A 20 -33.08 1.22 -3.48
N ARG A 21 -32.35 2.04 -2.73
CA ARG A 21 -30.94 1.82 -2.44
C ARG A 21 -30.90 0.49 -1.71
N ILE A 22 -30.28 -0.50 -2.35
CA ILE A 22 -30.03 -1.83 -1.81
C ILE A 22 -29.66 -1.66 -0.35
N SER A 23 -30.35 -2.39 0.53
CA SER A 23 -30.13 -2.40 1.98
C SER A 23 -28.65 -2.19 2.27
N GLU A 24 -28.32 -1.15 3.04
CA GLU A 24 -26.98 -0.70 3.38
C GLU A 24 -26.23 -1.78 4.20
N LYS A 25 -25.89 -2.88 3.53
CA LYS A 25 -25.02 -3.93 4.03
C LYS A 25 -23.63 -3.58 3.55
N THR A 26 -22.98 -2.67 4.27
CA THR A 26 -21.56 -2.43 4.08
C THR A 26 -20.82 -3.73 4.40
N CYS A 27 -20.00 -4.21 3.46
CA CYS A 27 -19.17 -5.37 3.70
C CYS A 27 -18.23 -5.08 4.88
N GLU A 28 -18.32 -5.90 5.92
CA GLU A 28 -17.42 -5.78 7.07
C GLU A 28 -16.08 -6.47 6.77
N GLY A 29 -14.99 -5.76 7.05
CA GLY A 29 -13.63 -6.26 6.90
C GLY A 29 -12.85 -5.62 5.76
N ARG A 30 -11.63 -6.13 5.53
CA ARG A 30 -10.76 -5.63 4.46
C ARG A 30 -11.20 -6.18 3.11
N ASN A 31 -11.33 -5.30 2.11
CA ASN A 31 -11.67 -5.66 0.74
C ASN A 31 -10.55 -6.38 -0.03
N ILE A 32 -9.32 -6.41 0.52
CA ILE A 32 -8.16 -7.00 -0.13
C ILE A 32 -7.48 -7.94 0.87
N ARG A 33 -7.09 -9.12 0.38
CA ARG A 33 -6.28 -10.10 1.12
C ARG A 33 -5.01 -10.38 0.34
N TYR A 34 -3.87 -10.20 1.00
CA TYR A 34 -2.58 -10.52 0.44
C TYR A 34 -2.12 -11.89 0.94
N ARG A 35 -1.45 -12.64 0.07
CA ARG A 35 -0.81 -13.91 0.41
C ARG A 35 0.60 -13.88 -0.16
N THR A 36 1.58 -14.28 0.64
CA THR A 36 2.96 -14.44 0.19
C THR A 36 3.02 -15.60 -0.81
N CYS A 37 3.60 -15.33 -1.98
CA CYS A 37 3.91 -16.32 -3.00
C CYS A 37 5.41 -16.58 -3.05
N SER A 38 5.82 -17.71 -3.63
CA SER A 38 7.24 -18.08 -3.79
C SER A 38 8.01 -18.10 -2.47
N ASN A 39 7.63 -19.00 -1.56
CA ASN A 39 8.31 -19.20 -0.27
C ASN A 39 9.68 -19.91 -0.39
N VAL A 40 10.26 -19.94 -1.59
CA VAL A 40 11.60 -20.48 -1.80
C VAL A 40 12.56 -19.34 -1.56
N ASP A 41 13.52 -19.56 -0.65
CA ASP A 41 14.54 -18.55 -0.38
C ASP A 41 15.27 -18.17 -1.67
N CYS A 42 15.44 -16.86 -1.87
CA CYS A 42 16.22 -16.38 -2.99
C CYS A 42 17.67 -16.90 -2.85
N PRO A 43 18.33 -17.19 -3.98
CA PRO A 43 19.75 -17.52 -3.96
C PRO A 43 20.53 -16.43 -3.22
N PRO A 44 21.56 -16.77 -2.42
CA PRO A 44 22.31 -15.78 -1.64
C PRO A 44 22.92 -14.68 -2.51
N GLU A 45 23.20 -14.97 -3.78
CA GLU A 45 23.68 -14.02 -4.78
C GLU A 45 22.65 -12.94 -5.14
N ALA A 46 21.36 -13.17 -4.90
CA ALA A 46 20.32 -12.17 -5.12
C ALA A 46 20.51 -10.97 -4.16
N GLY A 47 21.02 -11.19 -2.95
CA GLY A 47 21.15 -10.14 -1.95
C GLY A 47 19.81 -9.50 -1.56
N ASP A 48 19.87 -8.34 -0.90
CA ASP A 48 18.68 -7.66 -0.40
C ASP A 48 17.85 -7.02 -1.51
N PHE A 49 16.55 -7.31 -1.54
CA PHE A 49 15.63 -6.76 -2.55
C PHE A 49 15.55 -5.23 -2.48
N ARG A 50 15.73 -4.63 -1.30
CA ARG A 50 15.82 -3.17 -1.13
C ARG A 50 17.13 -2.62 -1.69
N ALA A 51 18.24 -3.35 -1.54
CA ALA A 51 19.53 -2.96 -2.11
C ALA A 51 19.49 -2.94 -3.64
N GLN A 52 18.87 -3.95 -4.26
CA GLN A 52 18.68 -4.00 -5.70
C GLN A 52 17.87 -2.80 -6.23
N GLN A 53 16.86 -2.36 -5.49
CA GLN A 53 16.07 -1.19 -5.86
C GLN A 53 16.89 0.10 -5.78
N CYS A 54 17.75 0.25 -4.77
CA CYS A 54 18.67 1.38 -4.71
C CYS A 54 19.71 1.32 -5.85
N SER A 55 20.31 0.15 -6.10
CA SER A 55 21.35 0.01 -7.12
C SER A 55 20.84 0.24 -8.55
N ALA A 56 19.55 0.04 -8.80
CA ALA A 56 18.91 0.40 -10.07
C ALA A 56 19.00 1.91 -10.40
N HIS A 57 19.25 2.75 -9.39
CA HIS A 57 19.45 4.20 -9.58
C HIS A 57 20.93 4.61 -9.69
N ASN A 58 21.88 3.68 -9.65
CA ASN A 58 23.31 4.00 -9.74
C ASN A 58 23.70 4.60 -11.10
N ASP A 59 22.99 4.22 -12.17
CA ASP A 59 23.20 4.73 -13.52
C ASP A 59 22.47 6.07 -13.78
N VAL A 60 21.73 6.57 -12.79
CA VAL A 60 20.97 7.83 -12.88
C VAL A 60 21.72 8.93 -12.12
N LYS A 61 22.00 10.04 -12.82
CA LYS A 61 22.64 11.20 -12.20
C LYS A 61 21.69 11.87 -11.20
N TYR A 62 22.13 11.97 -9.96
CA TYR A 62 21.47 12.79 -8.94
C TYR A 62 22.28 14.08 -8.76
N GLN A 63 21.63 15.23 -8.94
CA GLN A 63 22.30 16.55 -8.90
C GLN A 63 23.55 16.65 -9.81
N GLY A 64 23.53 15.94 -10.95
CA GLY A 64 24.62 15.96 -11.93
C GLY A 64 25.75 14.95 -11.70
N GLN A 65 25.74 14.22 -10.58
CA GLN A 65 26.74 13.22 -10.24
C GLN A 65 26.12 11.81 -10.15
N LEU A 66 26.90 10.78 -10.48
CA LEU A 66 26.53 9.38 -10.24
C LEU A 66 26.95 9.00 -8.83
N TYR A 67 26.05 8.33 -8.10
CA TYR A 67 26.32 7.80 -6.78
C TYR A 67 26.05 6.31 -6.76
N GLU A 68 26.81 5.60 -5.94
CA GLU A 68 26.48 4.23 -5.57
C GLU A 68 25.53 4.28 -4.36
N TRP A 69 24.29 3.84 -4.55
CA TRP A 69 23.24 3.91 -3.56
C TRP A 69 23.19 2.67 -2.68
N LEU A 70 23.18 2.89 -1.36
CA LEU A 70 23.01 1.86 -0.33
C LEU A 70 21.61 1.97 0.28
N PRO A 71 20.94 0.84 0.56
CA PRO A 71 19.61 0.87 1.14
C PRO A 71 19.62 1.41 2.57
N VAL A 72 18.67 2.28 2.88
CA VAL A 72 18.35 2.64 4.27
C VAL A 72 17.15 1.81 4.70
N SER A 73 17.33 1.04 5.77
CA SER A 73 16.31 0.19 6.38
C SER A 73 15.87 0.75 7.73
N ASN A 74 14.74 0.26 8.26
CA ASN A 74 14.22 0.60 9.58
C ASN A 74 13.89 2.09 9.77
N ASP A 75 13.35 2.74 8.74
CA ASP A 75 12.83 4.09 8.86
C ASP A 75 11.57 4.11 9.75
N PRO A 76 11.53 4.93 10.81
CA PRO A 76 10.40 4.97 11.73
C PRO A 76 9.16 5.66 11.15
N ASP A 77 9.36 6.60 10.22
CA ASP A 77 8.26 7.40 9.66
C ASP A 77 7.64 6.70 8.45
N ASN A 78 8.49 6.22 7.52
CA ASN A 78 8.07 5.60 6.28
C ASN A 78 8.92 4.35 5.95
N PRO A 79 8.68 3.21 6.62
CA PRO A 79 9.48 1.99 6.41
C PRO A 79 9.36 1.42 4.98
N CYS A 80 8.34 1.82 4.23
CA CYS A 80 8.09 1.36 2.88
C CYS A 80 8.42 2.38 1.78
N SER A 81 9.04 3.52 2.11
CA SER A 81 9.63 4.38 1.07
C SER A 81 11.04 3.90 0.72
N LEU A 82 11.49 4.19 -0.51
CA LEU A 82 12.81 3.82 -0.99
C LEU A 82 13.79 4.94 -0.64
N LYS A 83 14.30 4.91 0.58
CA LYS A 83 15.41 5.78 1.02
C LYS A 83 16.74 5.10 0.77
N CYS A 84 17.65 5.82 0.13
CA CYS A 84 18.98 5.34 -0.17
C CYS A 84 20.04 6.35 0.25
N GLN A 85 21.16 5.85 0.75
CA GLN A 85 22.32 6.64 1.13
C GLN A 85 23.40 6.53 0.05
N ALA A 86 23.99 7.65 -0.35
CA ALA A 86 25.14 7.63 -1.24
C ALA A 86 26.38 7.05 -0.52
N ARG A 87 27.01 6.02 -1.10
CA ARG A 87 28.24 5.43 -0.55
C ARG A 87 29.34 6.49 -0.46
N GLY A 88 29.97 6.59 0.71
CA GLY A 88 31.04 7.55 0.96
C GLY A 88 30.55 8.99 1.21
N ALA A 89 29.24 9.23 1.22
CA ALA A 89 28.65 10.52 1.57
C ALA A 89 27.58 10.36 2.66
N ALA A 90 27.37 11.42 3.45
CA ALA A 90 26.27 11.49 4.42
C ALA A 90 24.96 11.98 3.77
N LEU A 91 24.79 11.71 2.47
CA LEU A 91 23.62 12.10 1.69
C LEU A 91 22.61 10.96 1.67
N VAL A 92 21.49 11.14 2.36
CA VAL A 92 20.33 10.23 2.33
C VAL A 92 19.22 10.91 1.57
N VAL A 93 18.66 10.23 0.58
CA VAL A 93 17.58 10.76 -0.26
C VAL A 93 16.50 9.71 -0.44
N GLU A 94 15.28 10.15 -0.65
CA GLU A 94 14.19 9.30 -1.08
C GLU A 94 14.17 9.23 -2.62
N LEU A 95 14.56 8.08 -3.17
CA LEU A 95 14.62 7.87 -4.62
C LEU A 95 13.26 7.48 -5.21
N ALA A 96 12.40 6.85 -4.41
CA ALA A 96 11.04 6.53 -4.78
C ALA A 96 10.09 6.56 -3.57
N PRO A 97 8.82 6.96 -3.75
CA PRO A 97 7.85 7.07 -2.67
C PRO A 97 7.47 5.72 -2.06
N LYS A 98 7.66 4.63 -2.82
CA LYS A 98 7.41 3.27 -2.36
C LYS A 98 8.44 2.30 -2.91
N VAL A 99 8.80 1.32 -2.09
CA VAL A 99 9.51 0.11 -2.54
C VAL A 99 8.55 -0.83 -3.27
N LEU A 100 9.12 -1.80 -3.99
CA LEU A 100 8.38 -2.88 -4.63
C LEU A 100 7.68 -3.77 -3.60
N ASP A 101 6.51 -4.27 -3.97
CA ASP A 101 5.71 -5.13 -3.09
C ASP A 101 6.48 -6.42 -2.77
N GLY A 102 6.45 -6.83 -1.49
CA GLY A 102 7.24 -7.96 -0.99
C GLY A 102 8.60 -7.59 -0.41
N THR A 103 9.06 -6.34 -0.57
CA THR A 103 10.24 -5.85 0.15
C THR A 103 9.97 -5.83 1.65
N ARG A 104 10.92 -6.28 2.47
CA ARG A 104 10.78 -6.22 3.94
C ARG A 104 10.70 -4.77 4.43
N CYS A 105 9.79 -4.50 5.35
CA CYS A 105 9.69 -3.20 6.01
C CYS A 105 10.87 -2.97 6.96
N TYR A 106 11.15 -3.98 7.78
CA TYR A 106 12.17 -3.98 8.82
C TYR A 106 13.10 -5.17 8.63
N THR A 107 14.35 -5.05 9.07
CA THR A 107 15.35 -6.14 8.99
C THR A 107 15.00 -7.30 9.93
N GLU A 108 14.40 -6.98 11.07
CA GLU A 108 14.10 -7.94 12.14
C GLU A 108 12.75 -8.66 11.98
N SER A 109 11.91 -8.23 11.03
CA SER A 109 10.57 -8.81 10.85
C SER A 109 10.36 -9.40 9.45
N LEU A 110 9.37 -10.28 9.35
CA LEU A 110 8.90 -10.84 8.08
C LEU A 110 7.81 -9.96 7.43
N ASP A 111 7.60 -8.76 7.96
CA ASP A 111 6.58 -7.84 7.47
C ASP A 111 7.01 -7.27 6.13
N MET A 112 6.05 -7.18 5.21
CA MET A 112 6.31 -6.82 3.83
C MET A 112 5.60 -5.52 3.48
N CYS A 113 6.28 -4.69 2.70
CA CYS A 113 5.68 -3.54 2.07
C CYS A 113 4.74 -3.99 0.97
N ILE A 114 3.49 -3.52 1.03
CA ILE A 114 2.46 -3.76 0.03
C ILE A 114 1.73 -2.45 -0.23
N SER A 115 1.79 -1.97 -1.47
CA SER A 115 1.21 -0.67 -1.87
C SER A 115 1.70 0.50 -1.01
N GLY A 116 2.97 0.47 -0.58
CA GLY A 116 3.57 1.52 0.25
C GLY A 116 3.20 1.45 1.74
N LEU A 117 2.43 0.45 2.17
CA LEU A 117 2.10 0.22 3.57
C LEU A 117 2.79 -1.03 4.09
N CYS A 118 3.32 -0.97 5.32
CA CYS A 118 3.86 -2.16 5.96
C CYS A 118 2.73 -3.09 6.40
N GLN A 119 2.67 -4.29 5.81
CA GLN A 119 1.70 -5.31 6.16
C GLN A 119 2.36 -6.40 7.00
N VAL A 120 1.78 -6.65 8.17
CA VAL A 120 2.21 -7.73 9.04
C VAL A 120 1.98 -9.07 8.36
N ARG A 121 3.04 -9.87 8.22
CA ARG A 121 2.88 -11.25 7.78
C ARG A 121 2.19 -11.99 8.92
N LYS A 122 0.89 -12.25 8.77
CA LYS A 122 0.22 -13.26 9.58
C LYS A 122 0.76 -14.60 9.11
N GLU A 123 1.83 -15.06 9.74
CA GLU A 123 2.19 -16.48 9.70
C GLU A 123 0.89 -17.22 9.99
N ALA A 124 0.53 -18.19 9.14
CA ALA A 124 -0.53 -19.11 9.50
C ALA A 124 -0.03 -19.79 10.78
N LEU A 125 -0.51 -19.32 11.94
CA LEU A 125 -0.35 -20.04 13.19
C LEU A 125 -0.74 -21.49 12.88
N PRO A 126 0.09 -22.49 13.21
CA PRO A 126 -0.30 -23.87 12.98
C PRO A 126 -1.69 -24.03 13.59
N GLN A 127 -2.67 -24.39 12.75
CA GLN A 127 -4.00 -24.68 13.24
C GLN A 127 -3.80 -25.69 14.38
N PRO A 128 -4.36 -25.44 15.59
CA PRO A 128 -4.37 -26.50 16.58
C PRO A 128 -5.02 -27.71 15.90
N LEU A 129 -4.29 -28.81 15.83
CA LEU A 129 -4.82 -30.09 15.39
C LEU A 129 -6.12 -30.28 16.17
N SER A 130 -7.24 -30.22 15.47
CA SER A 130 -8.53 -30.56 16.04
C SER A 130 -8.47 -32.07 16.34
N SER A 131 -8.19 -32.41 17.60
CA SER A 131 -8.41 -33.74 18.17
C SER A 131 -9.84 -33.86 18.66
#